data_AF-A0A5E7JUU8-F1
#
_entry.id   AF-A0A5E7JUU8-F1
#
_cell.length_a   1.000
_cell.length_b   1.000
_cell.length_c   1.000
_cell.angle_alpha   90.00
_cell.angle_beta   90.00
_cell.angle_gamma   90.00
#
_symmetry.space_group_name_H-M   'P 1'
#
loop_
_entity.id
_entity.type
_entity.pdbx_description
1 polymer ?
#
loop_
_entity_poly.entity_id
_entity_poly.type
_entity_poly.pdbx_seq_one_letter_code
_entity_poly.pdbx_strand_id
1 'polypeptide(L)' 'MARKEFERFEAVSAVVPVELGGNKGYYAAIAVKALVDGGAPRFHKLLNEQVFPGAIAADDAAINELDKLKGVTDDAELIW' A
#
# COMPACT_ATOMS: atom_id res chain seq x y z
N MET A 1 -4.24 -9.41 -3.39
CA MET A 1 -3.57 -9.00 -2.14
C MET A 1 -2.34 -9.85 -1.90
N ALA A 2 -1.16 -9.22 -1.89
CA ALA A 2 0.14 -9.84 -1.61
C ALA A 2 0.76 -9.29 -0.31
N ARG A 3 1.66 -10.03 0.32
CA ARG A 3 2.32 -9.67 1.59
C ARG A 3 3.83 -9.89 1.48
N LYS A 4 4.61 -8.99 2.09
CA LYS A 4 6.04 -9.12 2.34
C LYS A 4 6.33 -8.84 3.82
N GLU A 5 6.98 -9.78 4.48
CA GLU A 5 7.35 -9.65 5.90
C GLU A 5 8.79 -9.12 6.02
N PHE A 6 8.97 -8.21 6.97
CA PHE A 6 10.24 -7.64 7.42
C PHE A 6 10.38 -7.88 8.92
N GLU A 7 11.56 -7.61 9.48
CA GLU A 7 11.90 -7.94 10.87
C GLU A 7 10.85 -7.49 11.90
N ARG A 8 10.30 -6.28 11.75
CA ARG A 8 9.32 -5.68 12.68
C ARG A 8 7.97 -5.37 12.07
N PHE A 9 7.84 -5.50 10.74
CA PHE A 9 6.69 -5.03 9.99
C PHE A 9 6.25 -6.05 8.93
N GLU A 10 4.95 -6.07 8.64
CA GLU A 10 4.43 -6.61 7.38
C GLU A 10 4.04 -5.45 6.45
N ALA A 11 4.40 -5.57 5.17
CA ALA A 11 3.90 -4.73 4.10
C ALA A 11 2.90 -5.54 3.25
N VAL A 12 1.71 -5.00 3.02
CA VAL A 12 0.62 -5.67 2.32
C VAL A 12 0.11 -4.78 1.19
N SER A 13 -0.12 -5.34 0.01
CA SER A 13 -0.75 -4.61 -1.10
C SER A 13 -2.16 -4.19 -0.68
N ALA A 14 -2.50 -2.94 -0.97
CA ALA A 14 -3.73 -2.32 -0.52
C ALA A 14 -4.24 -1.31 -1.54
N VAL A 15 -5.46 -0.82 -1.28
CA VAL A 15 -6.07 0.24 -2.07
C VAL A 15 -6.65 1.31 -1.15
N VAL A 16 -6.59 2.56 -1.58
CA VAL A 16 -7.23 3.68 -0.88
C VAL A 16 -8.32 4.24 -1.80
N PRO A 17 -9.61 4.16 -1.42
CA PRO A 17 -10.68 4.75 -2.21
C PRO A 17 -10.54 6.27 -2.26
N VAL A 18 -10.87 6.86 -3.40
CA VAL A 18 -10.89 8.30 -3.62
C VAL A 18 -12.14 8.68 -4.42
N GLU A 19 -12.67 9.87 -4.17
CA GLU A 19 -13.73 10.47 -4.96
C GLU A 19 -13.19 11.74 -5.63
N LEU A 20 -13.23 11.77 -6.96
CA LEU A 20 -12.77 12.89 -7.77
C LEU A 20 -13.93 13.35 -8.67
N GLY A 21 -14.43 14.56 -8.44
CA GLY A 21 -15.51 15.13 -9.25
C GLY A 21 -16.79 14.29 -9.30
N GLY A 22 -17.11 13.56 -8.22
CA GLY A 22 -18.28 12.68 -8.14
C GLY A 22 -18.06 11.26 -8.70
N ASN A 23 -16.87 10.94 -9.21
CA ASN A 23 -16.52 9.59 -9.65
C ASN A 23 -15.66 8.89 -8.58
N LYS A 24 -16.01 7.63 -8.28
CA LYS A 24 -15.23 6.77 -7.39
C LYS A 24 -14.03 6.17 -8.13
N GLY A 25 -12.88 6.16 -7.47
CA GLY A 25 -11.67 5.51 -7.94
C GLY A 25 -10.84 5.01 -6.77
N TYR A 26 -9.65 4.49 -7.08
CA TYR A 26 -8.76 3.86 -6.11
C TYR A 26 -7.32 4.26 -6.40
N TYR A 27 -6.59 4.64 -5.37
CA TYR A 27 -5.13 4.67 -5.41
C TYR A 27 -4.58 3.28 -5.09
N ALA A 28 -3.51 2.88 -5.78
CA ALA A 28 -2.65 1.80 -5.32
C ALA A 28 -1.99 2.22 -4.00
N ALA A 29 -1.85 1.29 -3.06
CA ALA A 29 -1.21 1.58 -1.79
C ALA A 29 -0.47 0.36 -1.22
N ILE A 30 0.48 0.62 -0.31
CA ILE A 30 1.02 -0.40 0.58
C ILE A 30 0.59 -0.05 2.01
N ALA A 31 -0.01 -1.02 2.69
CA ALA A 31 -0.30 -0.95 4.11
C ALA A 31 0.87 -1.56 4.89
N VAL A 32 1.51 -0.79 5.76
CA VAL A 32 2.59 -1.24 6.65
C VAL A 32 2.02 -1.39 8.05
N LYS A 33 2.19 -2.57 8.65
CA LYS A 33 1.69 -2.87 10.00
C LYS A 33 2.79 -3.48 10.86
N ALA A 34 2.90 -3.04 12.11
CA ALA A 34 3.80 -3.63 13.08
C ALA A 34 3.36 -5.05 13.44
N LEU A 35 4.31 -5.98 13.52
CA LEU A 35 4.03 -7.38 13.85
C LEU A 35 3.72 -7.60 15.34
N VAL A 36 4.33 -6.81 16.23
CA VAL A 36 4.31 -7.04 17.69
C VAL A 36 3.41 -6.04 18.42
N ASP A 37 3.44 -4.75 18.06
CA ASP A 37 2.82 -3.69 18.86
C ASP A 37 1.35 -3.37 18.50
N GLY A 38 0.68 -4.22 17.71
CA GLY A 38 -0.79 -4.21 17.55
C GLY A 38 -1.43 -2.94 16.97
N GLY A 39 -0.65 -2.00 16.42
CA GLY A 39 -1.13 -0.73 15.89
C GLY A 39 -1.91 -0.85 14.57
N ALA A 40 -2.68 0.20 14.26
CA ALA A 40 -3.35 0.32 12.96
C ALA A 40 -2.30 0.41 11.83
N PRO A 41 -2.54 -0.22 10.66
CA PRO A 41 -1.64 -0.10 9.52
C PRO A 41 -1.52 1.35 9.06
N ARG A 42 -0.31 1.75 8.68
CA ARG A 42 -0.07 2.99 7.95
C ARG A 42 -0.17 2.73 6.45
N PHE A 43 -0.96 3.55 5.77
CA PHE A 43 -1.15 3.43 4.32
C PHE A 43 -0.27 4.43 3.58
N HIS A 44 0.51 3.90 2.64
CA HIS A 44 1.33 4.67 1.71
C HIS A 44 0.70 4.61 0.34
N LYS A 45 0.17 5.74 -0.15
CA LYS A 45 -0.31 5.83 -1.53
C LYS A 45 0.87 5.77 -2.48
N LEU A 46 0.71 5.00 -3.53
CA LEU A 46 1.66 4.80 -4.61
C LEU A 46 1.12 5.44 -5.88
N LEU A 47 2.00 5.70 -6.84
CA LEU A 47 1.61 6.16 -8.18
C LEU A 47 0.61 7.33 -8.07
N ASN A 48 0.93 8.35 -7.27
CA ASN A 48 -0.04 9.38 -6.85
C ASN A 48 -0.70 10.15 -8.01
N GLU A 49 -0.11 10.11 -9.20
CA GLU A 49 -0.65 10.70 -10.43
C GLU A 49 -1.65 9.79 -11.16
N GLN A 50 -1.86 8.56 -10.67
CA GLN A 50 -2.73 7.55 -11.25
C GLN A 50 -3.87 7.18 -10.30
N VAL A 51 -5.10 7.32 -10.80
CA VAL A 51 -6.31 6.79 -10.14
C VAL A 51 -6.88 5.68 -10.99
N PHE A 52 -7.09 4.53 -10.38
CA PHE A 52 -7.67 3.36 -11.02
C PHE A 52 -9.19 3.38 -10.86
N PRO A 53 -9.97 3.01 -11.89
CA PRO A 53 -11.43 2.96 -11.80
C PRO A 53 -11.93 1.79 -10.93
N GLY A 54 -11.09 0.80 -10.64
CA GLY A 54 -11.46 -0.39 -9.88
C GLY A 54 -10.39 -0.83 -8.89
N ALA A 55 -10.85 -1.37 -7.76
CA ALA A 55 -9.98 -1.83 -6.67
C ALA A 55 -9.01 -2.95 -7.11
N ILE A 56 -9.44 -3.87 -7.97
CA ILE A 56 -8.58 -4.96 -8.46
C ILE A 56 -7.38 -4.39 -9.23
N ALA A 57 -7.61 -3.43 -10.14
CA ALA A 57 -6.54 -2.83 -10.92
C ALA A 57 -5.55 -2.02 -10.05
N ALA A 58 -6.05 -1.35 -9.01
CA ALA A 58 -5.19 -0.68 -8.04
C ALA A 58 -4.38 -1.66 -7.18
N ASP A 59 -4.98 -2.78 -6.77
CA ASP A 59 -4.28 -3.82 -6.01
C ASP A 59 -3.20 -4.50 -6.87
N ASP A 60 -3.49 -4.81 -8.14
CA ASP A 60 -2.49 -5.37 -9.07
C ASP A 60 -1.29 -4.43 -9.25
N ALA A 61 -1.54 -3.11 -9.39
CA ALA A 61 -0.48 -2.11 -9.42
C ALA A 61 0.29 -2.07 -8.09
N ALA A 62 -0.39 -2.16 -6.95
CA ALA A 62 0.25 -2.21 -5.64
C ALA A 62 1.10 -3.48 -5.45
N ILE A 63 0.67 -4.63 -5.98
CA ILE A 63 1.44 -5.89 -5.98
C ILE A 63 2.75 -5.72 -6.73
N ASN A 64 2.72 -5.09 -7.91
CA ASN A 64 3.92 -4.83 -8.71
C ASN A 64 4.92 -3.91 -8.01
N GLU A 65 4.43 -2.90 -7.27
CA GLU A 65 5.30 -2.03 -6.47
C GLU A 65 5.81 -2.75 -5.22
N LEU A 66 4.98 -3.55 -4.55
CA LEU A 66 5.37 -4.34 -3.37
C LEU A 66 6.52 -5.30 -3.68
N ASP A 67 6.58 -5.88 -4.88
CA ASP A 67 7.68 -6.76 -5.31
C ASP A 67 9.03 -6.02 -5.32
N LYS A 68 9.02 -4.74 -5.71
CA LYS A 68 10.20 -3.86 -5.77
C LYS A 68 10.63 -3.34 -4.40
N LEU A 69 9.74 -3.36 -3.40
CA LEU A 69 10.01 -2.83 -2.06
C LEU A 69 11.19 -3.58 -1.42
N LYS A 70 12.26 -2.87 -1.07
CA LYS A 70 13.45 -3.45 -0.44
C LYS A 70 13.34 -3.59 1.07
N GLY A 71 12.57 -2.71 1.72
CA GLY A 71 12.53 -2.66 3.17
C GLY A 71 11.46 -1.71 3.71
N VAL A 72 11.38 -1.66 5.04
CA VAL A 72 10.58 -0.72 5.80
C VAL A 72 11.46 -0.15 6.92
N THR A 73 11.43 1.17 7.15
CA THR A 73 12.18 1.80 8.25
C THR A 73 11.50 1.57 9.60
N ASP A 74 12.17 1.89 10.71
CA ASP A 74 11.57 1.84 12.05
C ASP A 74 10.34 2.79 12.20
N ASP A 75 10.23 3.83 11.37
CA ASP A 75 9.08 4.76 11.32
C ASP A 75 7.96 4.28 10.37
N ALA A 76 8.01 3.01 9.95
CA ALA A 76 7.10 2.41 9.00
C ALA A 76 7.09 3.11 7.61
N GLU A 77 8.22 3.70 7.18
CA GLU A 77 8.39 4.27 5.84
C GLU A 77 8.89 3.23 4.83
N LEU A 78 8.53 3.39 3.56
CA LEU A 78 8.92 2.48 2.48
C LEU A 78 10.37 2.72 2.03
N ILE A 79 11.14 1.64 1.85
CA ILE A 79 12.48 1.67 1.26
C ILE A 79 12.44 0.98 -0.11
N TRP A 80 12.75 1.73 -1.15
CA TRP A 80 12.72 1.27 -2.55
C TRP A 80 14.06 0.80 -3.08
#